data_AF-A0A537ILJ0-F1
#
_entry.id   AF-A0A537ILJ0-F1
#
_cell.length_a   1.000
_cell.length_b   1.000
_cell.length_c   1.000
_cell.angle_alpha   90.00
_cell.angle_beta   90.00
_cell.angle_gamma   90.00
#
_symmetry.space_group_name_H-M   'P 1'
#
loop_
_entity.id
_entity.type
_entity.pdbx_description
1 polymer ?
#
loop_
_entity_poly.entity_id
_entity_poly.type
_entity_poly.pdbx_seq_one_letter_code
_entity_poly.pdbx_strand_id
1 'polypeptide(L)'
;MKILSVLLVGIILGACSSPKETTATKKVSTPRITKTDEFKGGTSFENAVIIKVNTESAGVAEEYKWLSQSYPGYSTIRKSQASRGNRHYDIITFKTKEGVEKNAYFDITSFHKK
;
A
#
# COMPACT_ATOMS: atom_id res chain seq x y z
N MET A 1 -8.81 35.72 51.61
CA MET A 1 -7.75 34.77 51.98
C MET A 1 -8.39 33.51 52.53
N LYS A 2 -8.17 32.35 51.88
CA LYS A 2 -8.63 31.03 52.32
C LYS A 2 -7.52 30.02 51.98
N ILE A 3 -6.76 29.71 53.03
CA ILE A 3 -6.01 28.47 53.34
C ILE A 3 -6.48 27.24 52.53
N LEU A 4 -5.62 26.58 51.75
CA LEU A 4 -4.49 25.68 52.04
C LEU A 4 -4.91 24.21 52.30
N SER A 5 -4.34 23.33 51.45
CA SER A 5 -4.19 21.86 51.53
C SER A 5 -5.41 20.98 51.24
N VAL A 6 -5.30 20.13 50.20
CA VAL A 6 -5.00 18.69 50.33
C VAL A 6 -4.57 18.15 48.96
N LEU A 7 -3.44 17.44 48.94
CA LEU A 7 -3.00 16.58 47.84
C LEU A 7 -4.08 15.54 47.53
N LEU A 8 -4.38 15.33 46.24
CA LEU A 8 -4.66 13.99 45.77
C LEU A 8 -3.91 13.73 44.46
N VAL A 9 -2.83 12.97 44.63
CA VAL A 9 -2.09 12.28 43.59
C VAL A 9 -3.04 11.31 42.89
N GLY A 10 -3.18 11.47 41.58
CA GLY A 10 -3.88 10.55 40.70
C GLY A 10 -3.10 10.39 39.41
N ILE A 11 -1.88 9.87 39.53
CA ILE A 11 -1.04 9.45 38.41
C ILE A 11 -1.74 8.25 37.75
N ILE A 12 -2.41 8.47 36.62
CA ILE A 12 -2.85 7.38 35.76
C ILE A 12 -1.78 7.23 34.68
N LEU A 13 -0.78 6.40 34.97
CA LEU A 13 0.12 5.88 33.94
C LEU A 13 -0.71 4.96 33.05
N GLY A 14 -1.26 5.52 31.97
CA GLY A 14 -1.74 4.73 30.84
C GLY A 14 -0.54 4.04 30.20
N ALA A 15 -0.28 2.80 30.62
CA ALA A 15 0.73 1.95 30.02
C ALA A 15 0.40 1.72 28.55
N CYS A 16 1.13 2.41 27.68
CA CYS A 16 1.32 1.98 26.30
C CYS A 16 2.03 0.62 26.32
N SER A 17 1.27 -0.46 26.29
CA SER A 17 1.82 -1.76 25.90
C SER A 17 1.80 -1.81 24.37
N SER A 18 2.85 -1.29 23.74
CA SER A 18 3.16 -1.63 22.36
C SER A 18 3.71 -3.06 22.36
N PRO A 19 3.04 -4.05 21.73
CA PRO A 19 3.66 -5.35 21.55
C PRO A 19 4.89 -5.18 20.64
N LYS A 20 6.05 -5.48 21.21
CA LYS A 20 7.32 -5.67 20.51
C LYS A 20 7.17 -6.95 19.68
N GLU A 21 6.68 -6.84 18.45
CA GLU A 21 6.77 -7.95 17.50
C GLU A 21 8.24 -8.24 17.25
N THR A 22 8.67 -9.32 17.91
CA THR A 22 9.92 -9.99 17.68
C THR A 22 9.86 -10.53 16.26
N THR A 23 10.78 -10.06 15.41
CA THR A 23 11.11 -10.64 14.11
C THR A 23 11.50 -12.10 14.30
N ALA A 24 10.49 -12.96 14.35
CA ALA A 24 10.66 -14.38 14.12
C ALA A 24 10.92 -14.54 12.62
N THR A 25 12.16 -14.89 12.28
CA THR A 25 12.58 -15.37 10.98
C THR A 25 11.67 -16.53 10.54
N LYS A 26 10.57 -16.20 9.87
CA LYS A 26 9.78 -17.18 9.13
C LYS A 26 10.53 -17.43 7.83
N LYS A 27 11.12 -18.62 7.75
CA LYS A 27 11.73 -19.20 6.55
C LYS A 27 10.89 -18.84 5.33
N VAL A 28 11.54 -18.22 4.35
CA VAL A 28 11.01 -17.98 3.00
C VAL A 28 10.71 -19.35 2.38
N SER A 29 9.47 -19.82 2.55
CA SER A 29 8.89 -20.82 1.68
C SER A 29 8.47 -20.10 0.42
N THR A 30 9.33 -20.14 -0.60
CA THR A 30 9.06 -19.65 -1.95
C THR A 30 7.68 -20.16 -2.40
N PRO A 31 6.70 -19.28 -2.64
CA PRO A 31 5.42 -19.70 -3.19
C PRO A 31 5.69 -20.33 -4.56
N ARG A 32 5.31 -21.60 -4.72
CA ARG A 32 5.34 -22.29 -6.01
C ARG A 32 4.41 -21.55 -6.96
N ILE A 33 4.99 -20.76 -7.84
CA ILE A 33 4.27 -20.03 -8.89
C ILE A 33 3.59 -21.09 -9.78
N THR A 34 2.26 -21.10 -9.76
CA THR A 34 1.43 -21.93 -10.64
C THR A 34 1.05 -21.13 -11.87
N LYS A 35 0.80 -21.79 -12.99
CA LYS A 35 0.53 -21.20 -14.32
C LYS A 35 -0.63 -20.17 -14.36
N THR A 36 -1.43 -20.07 -13.30
CA THR A 36 -2.47 -19.04 -13.09
C THR A 36 -1.92 -17.67 -12.67
N ASP A 37 -0.61 -17.56 -12.51
CA ASP A 37 0.10 -16.41 -11.96
C ASP A 37 0.77 -15.51 -13.01
N GLU A 38 0.48 -15.71 -14.29
CA GLU A 38 1.17 -15.01 -15.39
C GLU A 38 0.78 -13.52 -15.56
N PHE A 39 0.09 -12.90 -14.58
CA PHE A 39 -0.16 -11.44 -14.53
C PHE A 39 0.46 -10.76 -13.27
N LYS A 40 1.49 -11.37 -12.67
CA LYS A 40 2.03 -11.09 -11.32
C LYS A 40 2.90 -9.84 -11.13
N GLY A 41 2.53 -8.70 -11.69
CA GLY A 41 3.06 -7.40 -11.25
C GLY A 41 2.13 -6.75 -10.21
N GLY A 42 2.61 -5.71 -9.54
CA GLY A 42 1.78 -4.73 -8.84
C GLY A 42 1.21 -5.15 -7.49
N THR A 43 1.73 -6.16 -6.80
CA THR A 43 1.19 -6.61 -5.50
C THR A 43 1.88 -6.00 -4.27
N SER A 44 3.04 -5.35 -4.47
CA SER A 44 3.77 -4.62 -3.45
C SER A 44 4.64 -3.55 -4.10
N PHE A 45 5.32 -2.73 -3.29
CA PHE A 45 6.28 -1.75 -3.79
C PHE A 45 7.49 -2.38 -4.50
N GLU A 46 7.96 -3.52 -4.00
CA GLU A 46 9.11 -4.26 -4.53
C GLU A 46 8.78 -4.90 -5.87
N ASN A 47 7.52 -5.27 -6.06
CA ASN A 47 7.00 -5.87 -7.29
C ASN A 47 6.05 -4.92 -8.04
N ALA A 48 6.22 -3.61 -7.92
CA ALA A 48 5.34 -2.64 -8.56
C ALA A 48 5.39 -2.73 -10.10
N VAL A 49 4.28 -2.47 -10.77
CA VAL A 49 4.24 -2.37 -12.24
C VAL A 49 4.96 -1.09 -12.65
N ILE A 50 6.03 -1.21 -13.44
CA ILE A 50 6.82 -0.05 -13.87
C ILE A 50 6.17 0.56 -15.11
N ILE A 51 5.71 1.80 -15.00
CA ILE A 51 5.15 2.55 -16.12
C ILE A 51 6.20 3.54 -16.63
N LYS A 52 6.58 3.41 -17.91
CA LYS A 52 7.63 4.21 -18.55
C LYS A 52 7.01 5.09 -19.63
N VAL A 53 6.43 6.20 -19.21
CA VAL A 53 5.84 7.20 -20.11
C VAL A 53 6.26 8.60 -19.68
N ASN A 54 5.95 9.59 -20.52
CA ASN A 54 6.47 10.94 -20.37
C ASN A 54 5.47 11.95 -19.82
N THR A 55 4.21 11.58 -19.63
CA THR A 55 3.14 12.47 -19.14
C THR A 55 2.27 11.73 -18.13
N GLU A 56 1.68 12.47 -17.19
CA GLU A 56 0.75 11.91 -16.21
C GLU A 56 -0.46 11.25 -16.89
N SER A 57 -1.03 11.89 -17.92
CA SER A 57 -2.20 11.36 -18.63
C SER A 57 -1.94 10.00 -19.28
N ALA A 58 -0.78 9.82 -19.91
CA ALA A 58 -0.37 8.54 -20.47
C ALA A 58 -0.07 7.51 -19.37
N GLY A 59 0.44 7.98 -18.23
CA GLY A 59 0.75 7.14 -17.07
C GLY A 59 -0.51 6.51 -16.52
N VAL A 60 -1.48 7.35 -16.18
CA VAL A 60 -2.79 6.94 -15.69
C VAL A 60 -3.48 5.99 -16.68
N ALA A 61 -3.44 6.28 -17.99
CA ALA A 61 -4.02 5.39 -18.99
C ALA A 61 -3.42 3.97 -18.95
N GLU A 62 -2.10 3.86 -18.77
CA GLU A 62 -1.42 2.56 -18.70
C GLU A 62 -1.74 1.80 -17.39
N GLU A 63 -1.94 2.51 -16.27
CA GLU A 63 -2.40 1.91 -15.00
C GLU A 63 -3.76 1.23 -15.16
N TYR A 64 -4.74 1.97 -15.70
CA TYR A 64 -6.10 1.46 -15.90
C TYR A 64 -6.15 0.35 -16.96
N LYS A 65 -5.32 0.45 -18.01
CA LYS A 65 -5.15 -0.61 -19.00
C LYS A 65 -4.64 -1.88 -18.34
N TRP A 66 -3.56 -1.80 -17.56
CA TRP A 66 -3.00 -2.94 -16.84
C TRP A 66 -4.02 -3.57 -15.88
N LEU A 67 -4.78 -2.77 -15.13
CA LEU A 67 -5.84 -3.25 -14.26
C LEU A 67 -6.95 -3.97 -15.03
N SER A 68 -7.41 -3.42 -16.15
CA SER A 68 -8.48 -4.03 -16.94
C SER A 68 -8.07 -5.37 -17.56
N GLN A 69 -6.79 -5.50 -17.94
CA GLN A 69 -6.24 -6.73 -18.50
C GLN A 69 -6.00 -7.79 -17.42
N SER A 70 -5.50 -7.38 -16.25
CA SER A 70 -5.13 -8.30 -15.16
C SER A 70 -6.32 -8.70 -14.29
N TYR A 71 -7.29 -7.81 -14.14
CA TYR A 71 -8.49 -8.01 -13.32
C TYR A 71 -9.77 -7.62 -14.08
N PRO A 72 -10.16 -8.32 -15.16
CA PRO A 72 -11.36 -7.99 -15.91
C PRO A 72 -12.62 -7.91 -15.01
N GLY A 73 -13.36 -6.82 -15.13
CA GLY A 73 -14.57 -6.58 -14.32
C GLY A 73 -14.31 -6.06 -12.90
N TYR A 74 -13.09 -5.57 -12.61
CA TYR A 74 -12.81 -4.87 -11.36
C TYR A 74 -13.60 -3.56 -11.22
N SER A 75 -13.72 -3.07 -9.98
CA SER A 75 -14.16 -1.72 -9.68
C SER A 75 -13.15 -1.00 -8.81
N THR A 76 -12.82 0.25 -9.16
CA THR A 76 -11.90 1.06 -8.35
C THR A 76 -12.60 1.51 -7.07
N ILE A 77 -11.92 1.40 -5.93
CA ILE A 77 -12.39 1.85 -4.62
C ILE A 77 -11.75 3.19 -4.26
N ARG A 78 -10.41 3.24 -4.26
CA ARG A 78 -9.65 4.44 -3.91
C ARG A 78 -8.30 4.48 -4.62
N LYS A 79 -7.75 5.69 -4.73
CA LYS A 79 -6.39 5.94 -5.19
C LYS A 79 -5.60 6.66 -4.10
N SER A 80 -4.32 6.35 -4.02
CA SER A 80 -3.39 6.96 -3.06
C SER A 80 -1.99 6.96 -3.66
N GLN A 81 -1.10 7.79 -3.13
CA GLN A 81 0.27 7.88 -3.58
C GLN A 81 1.23 7.62 -2.42
N ALA A 82 2.43 7.14 -2.75
CA ALA A 82 3.50 6.95 -1.78
C ALA A 82 4.86 7.27 -2.41
N SER A 83 5.80 7.70 -1.58
CA SER A 83 7.20 7.87 -1.97
C SER A 83 8.08 6.98 -1.10
N ARG A 84 9.06 6.31 -1.72
CA ARG A 84 10.08 5.51 -1.04
C ARG A 84 11.45 5.80 -1.66
N GLY A 85 12.23 6.65 -0.99
CA GLY A 85 13.49 7.15 -1.52
C GLY A 85 13.26 8.01 -2.77
N ASN A 86 13.90 7.63 -3.88
CA ASN A 86 13.78 8.34 -5.15
C ASN A 86 12.64 7.82 -6.04
N ARG A 87 11.83 6.88 -5.54
CA ARG A 87 10.73 6.27 -6.30
C ARG A 87 9.39 6.78 -5.82
N HIS A 88 8.51 7.03 -6.78
CA HIS A 88 7.14 7.49 -6.57
C HIS A 88 6.17 6.44 -7.06
N TYR A 89 5.09 6.24 -6.30
CA TYR A 89 4.14 5.17 -6.55
C TYR A 89 2.71 5.66 -6.50
N ASP A 90 1.92 5.16 -7.43
CA ASP A 90 0.47 5.18 -7.35
C ASP A 90 -0.03 3.82 -6.85
N ILE A 91 -0.99 3.87 -5.94
CA ILE A 91 -1.61 2.70 -5.32
C ILE A 91 -3.11 2.79 -5.58
N ILE A 92 -3.62 1.85 -6.36
CA ILE A 92 -5.04 1.73 -6.67
C ILE A 92 -5.62 0.58 -5.87
N THR A 93 -6.52 0.89 -4.95
CA THR A 93 -7.33 -0.11 -4.27
C THR A 93 -8.58 -0.38 -5.10
N PHE A 94 -8.87 -1.65 -5.33
CA PHE A 94 -9.98 -2.07 -6.18
C PHE A 94 -10.64 -3.34 -5.64
N LYS A 95 -11.87 -3.58 -6.05
CA LYS A 95 -12.61 -4.82 -5.83
C LYS A 95 -12.52 -5.67 -7.09
N THR A 96 -12.14 -6.94 -6.97
CA THR A 96 -12.20 -7.88 -8.10
C THR A 96 -13.65 -8.21 -8.45
N LYS A 97 -13.87 -8.86 -9.60
CA LYS A 97 -15.19 -9.36 -10.01
C LYS A 97 -15.81 -10.30 -8.96
N GLU A 98 -14.99 -11.07 -8.26
CA GLU A 98 -15.38 -11.99 -7.18
C GLU A 98 -15.66 -11.26 -5.86
N GLY A 99 -15.44 -9.95 -5.82
CA GLY A 99 -15.72 -9.12 -4.66
C GLY A 99 -14.56 -8.97 -3.68
N VAL A 100 -13.34 -9.40 -4.05
CA VAL A 100 -12.17 -9.34 -3.18
C VAL A 100 -11.50 -7.97 -3.29
N GLU A 101 -11.22 -7.31 -2.18
CA GLU A 101 -10.44 -6.08 -2.17
C GLU A 101 -8.93 -6.37 -2.35
N LYS A 102 -8.29 -5.62 -3.24
CA LYS A 102 -6.85 -5.72 -3.56
C LYS A 102 -6.26 -4.33 -3.75
N ASN A 103 -4.94 -4.24 -3.64
CA ASN A 103 -4.15 -3.08 -4.04
C ASN A 103 -3.29 -3.43 -5.25
N ALA A 104 -3.23 -2.51 -6.23
CA ALA A 104 -2.25 -2.50 -7.29
C ALA A 104 -1.24 -1.36 -7.06
N TYR A 105 0.05 -1.67 -7.18
CA TYR A 105 1.15 -0.74 -6.97
C TYR A 105 1.84 -0.45 -8.31
N PHE A 106 1.93 0.81 -8.68
CA PHE A 106 2.53 1.29 -9.92
C PHE A 106 3.74 2.17 -9.59
N ASP A 107 4.88 1.91 -10.21
CA ASP A 107 6.00 2.84 -10.17
C ASP A 107 5.81 3.90 -11.25
N ILE A 108 5.55 5.12 -10.80
CA ILE A 108 5.25 6.31 -11.61
C ILE A 108 6.42 7.30 -11.66
N THR A 109 7.61 6.88 -11.21
CA THR A 109 8.80 7.73 -11.11
C THR A 109 9.14 8.44 -12.42
N SER A 110 8.81 7.83 -13.57
CA SER A 110 9.10 8.38 -14.90
C SER A 110 8.30 9.65 -15.25
N PHE A 111 7.13 9.85 -14.63
CA PHE A 111 6.21 10.94 -14.96
C PHE A 111 5.68 11.75 -13.77
N HIS A 112 5.97 11.36 -12.53
CA HIS A 112 5.46 12.06 -11.33
C HIS A 112 5.87 13.54 -11.19
N LYS A 113 6.98 13.95 -11.81
CA LYS A 113 7.55 15.31 -11.63
C LYS A 113 7.22 16.28 -12.78
N LYS A 114 6.26 15.94 -13.64
CA LYS A 114 6.03 16.65 -14.90
C LYS A 114 4.68 17.33 -14.96
#